data_AF-A0A8S3YM52-F1
#
_entry.id   AF-A0A8S3YM52-F1
#
_cell.length_a   1.000
_cell.length_b   1.000
_cell.length_c   1.000
_cell.angle_alpha   90.00
_cell.angle_beta   90.00
_cell.angle_gamma   90.00
#
_symmetry.space_group_name_H-M   'P 1'
#
loop_
_entity.id
_entity.type
_entity.pdbx_description
1 polymer ?
#
loop_
_entity_poly.entity_id
_entity_poly.type
_entity_poly.pdbx_seq_one_letter_code
_entity_poly.pdbx_strand_id
1 'polypeptide(L)' 'MVPLVGIISAACVGASAFVWYAVATKPDVRVVKSRGPAYEDVLPTESRKMINLDRTKYQPIPELQALRKEIGSYKA' A
#
# COMPACT_ATOMS: atom_id res chain seq x y z
N MET A 1 34.06 13.97 -6.06
CA MET A 1 33.13 14.45 -5.02
C MET A 1 31.69 14.51 -5.52
N VAL A 2 31.42 15.10 -6.69
CA VAL A 2 30.07 15.19 -7.30
C VAL A 2 29.27 13.86 -7.34
N PRO A 3 29.82 12.72 -7.77
CA PRO A 3 29.03 11.47 -7.83
C PRO A 3 28.66 10.92 -6.44
N LEU A 4 29.51 11.14 -5.43
CA LEU A 4 29.25 10.70 -4.06
C LEU A 4 28.05 11.44 -3.47
N VAL A 5 27.99 12.76 -3.67
CA VAL A 5 26.88 13.60 -3.20
C VAL A 5 25.57 13.23 -3.92
N GLY A 6 25.65 12.88 -5.21
CA GLY A 6 24.50 12.38 -5.97
C GLY A 6 23.89 11.10 -5.38
N ILE A 7 24.72 10.12 -5.01
CA ILE A 7 24.24 8.86 -4.41
C ILE A 7 23.62 9.10 -3.03
N ILE A 8 24.26 9.93 -2.20
CA ILE A 8 23.76 10.24 -0.85
C ILE A 8 22.42 10.97 -0.93
N SER A 9 22.31 11.99 -1.78
CA SER A 9 21.05 12.74 -1.95
C SER A 9 19.92 11.85 -2.49
N ALA A 10 20.19 11.00 -3.48
CA ALA A 10 19.21 10.04 -3.99
C ALA A 10 18.73 9.07 -2.90
N ALA A 11 19.64 8.58 -2.05
CA ALA A 11 19.29 7.71 -0.93
C ALA A 11 18.41 8.42 0.11
N CYS A 12 18.76 9.64 0.50
CA CYS A 12 17.96 10.43 1.45
C CYS A 12 16.56 10.73 0.91
N VAL A 13 16.44 11.15 -0.35
CA VAL A 13 15.15 11.42 -1.00
C VAL A 13 14.33 10.13 -1.10
N GLY A 14 14.92 9.03 -1.56
CA GLY A 14 14.24 7.74 -1.67
C GLY A 14 13.72 7.23 -0.32
N ALA A 15 14.54 7.33 0.74
CA ALA A 15 14.13 6.94 2.08
C ALA A 15 12.98 7.80 2.61
N SER A 16 13.06 9.12 2.47
CA SER A 16 12.01 10.04 2.92
C SER A 16 10.69 9.82 2.17
N ALA A 17 10.75 9.64 0.84
CA ALA A 17 9.58 9.30 0.03
C ALA A 17 8.99 7.95 0.45
N PHE A 18 9.82 6.97 0.81
CA PHE A 18 9.34 5.67 1.24
C PHE A 18 8.56 5.74 2.55
N VAL A 19 9.10 6.47 3.53
CA VAL A 19 8.43 6.67 4.82
C VAL A 19 7.08 7.35 4.62
N TRP A 20 7.03 8.41 3.81
CA TRP A 20 5.79 9.13 3.55
C TRP A 20 4.74 8.25 2.86
N TYR A 21 5.15 7.49 1.84
CA TYR A 21 4.27 6.52 1.17
C TYR A 21 3.77 5.44 2.12
N ALA A 22 4.64 4.90 2.98
CA ALA A 22 4.27 3.86 3.93
C ALA A 22 3.20 4.36 4.90
N VAL A 23 3.36 5.56 5.45
CA VAL A 23 2.39 6.18 6.34
C VAL A 23 1.06 6.48 5.64
N ALA A 24 1.09 6.96 4.39
CA ALA A 24 -0.12 7.36 3.67
C ALA A 24 -0.93 6.19 3.10
N THR A 25 -0.27 5.11 2.67
CA THR A 25 -0.91 4.05 1.85
C THR A 25 -1.00 2.69 2.53
N LYS A 26 -0.13 2.41 3.52
CA LYS A 26 -0.16 1.13 4.24
C LYS A 26 -1.09 1.23 5.45
N PRO A 27 -2.16 0.44 5.50
CA PRO A 27 -3.11 0.48 6.61
C PRO A 27 -2.53 -0.07 7.92
N ASP A 28 -1.38 -0.76 7.87
CA ASP A 28 -0.63 -1.23 9.05
C ASP A 28 0.03 -0.08 9.81
N VAL A 29 0.41 1.00 9.11
CA VAL A 29 1.08 2.16 9.71
C VAL A 29 0.02 3.18 10.10
N ARG A 30 -0.68 2.91 11.21
CA ARG A 30 -1.75 3.77 11.70
C ARG A 30 -1.21 4.89 12.58
N VAL A 31 -1.39 6.12 12.11
CA VAL A 31 -1.15 7.33 12.93
C VAL A 31 -2.33 7.60 13.87
N VAL A 32 -3.55 7.17 13.50
CA VAL A 32 -4.77 7.37 14.28
C VAL A 32 -5.33 6.03 14.75
N LYS A 33 -5.41 5.85 16.08
CA LYS A 33 -5.81 4.59 16.73
C LYS A 33 -7.31 4.26 16.60
N SER A 34 -8.18 5.25 16.35
CA SER A 34 -9.63 5.08 16.40
C SER A 34 -10.30 4.55 15.12
N ARG A 35 -9.53 4.19 14.08
CA ARG A 35 -10.11 3.58 12.87
C ARG A 35 -10.50 2.12 13.13
N GLY A 36 -11.58 1.66 12.49
CA GLY A 36 -12.06 0.27 12.51
C GLY A 36 -11.00 -0.75 12.06
N PRO A 37 -11.26 -2.06 11.96
CA PRO A 37 -10.21 -3.05 11.71
C PRO A 37 -9.42 -2.80 10.40
N ALA A 38 -8.10 -2.99 10.43
CA ALA A 38 -7.18 -2.61 9.35
C ALA A 38 -7.43 -3.29 8.00
N TYR A 39 -8.06 -4.46 8.00
CA TYR A 39 -8.38 -5.21 6.77
C TYR A 39 -9.53 -4.59 5.96
N GLU A 40 -10.35 -3.72 6.54
CA GLU A 40 -11.48 -3.09 5.81
C GLU A 40 -10.98 -2.07 4.76
N ASP A 41 -9.87 -1.40 5.08
CA ASP A 41 -9.22 -0.42 4.22
C ASP A 41 -8.37 -1.06 3.10
N VAL A 42 -8.22 -2.39 3.10
CA VAL A 42 -7.44 -3.15 2.10
C VAL A 42 -8.37 -3.55 0.95
N LEU A 43 -8.03 -3.11 -0.26
CA LEU A 43 -8.65 -3.61 -1.49
C LEU A 43 -7.82 -4.80 -2.02
N PRO A 44 -8.42 -5.99 -2.22
CA PRO A 44 -7.72 -7.17 -2.75
C PRO A 44 -7.49 -7.09 -4.27
N THR A 45 -7.83 -5.95 -4.88
CA THR A 45 -7.77 -5.69 -6.32
C THR A 45 -6.61 -4.79 -6.71
N GLU A 46 -5.88 -4.23 -5.74
CA GLU A 46 -4.81 -3.28 -5.99
C GLU A 46 -3.49 -3.74 -5.37
N SER A 47 -2.42 -3.67 -6.17
CA SER A 47 -1.07 -3.85 -5.61
C SER A 47 -0.66 -2.62 -4.81
N ARG A 48 -0.40 -2.82 -3.51
CA ARG A 48 0.14 -1.78 -2.60
C ARG A 48 1.65 -1.86 -2.43
N LYS A 49 2.34 -2.45 -3.42
CA LYS A 49 3.80 -2.38 -3.49
C LYS A 49 4.18 -1.07 -4.18
N MET A 50 5.07 -0.32 -3.55
CA MET A 50 5.60 0.93 -4.10
C MET A 50 6.27 0.73 -5.47
N ILE A 51 6.98 -0.38 -5.61
CA ILE A 51 7.63 -0.76 -6.85
C ILE A 51 7.07 -2.11 -7.27
N ASN A 52 6.36 -2.12 -8.39
CA ASN A 52 5.86 -3.34 -9.03
C ASN A 52 6.70 -3.59 -10.29
N LEU A 53 7.69 -4.48 -10.16
CA LEU A 53 8.51 -4.91 -11.30
C LEU A 53 7.68 -5.77 -12.27
N ASP A 54 6.79 -6.62 -11.73
CA ASP A 54 5.90 -7.49 -12.51
C ASP A 54 4.44 -7.04 -12.37
N ARG A 55 4.04 -5.98 -13.09
CA ARG A 55 2.66 -5.46 -13.05
C ARG A 55 1.62 -6.48 -13.55
N THR A 56 2.01 -7.44 -14.40
CA THR A 56 1.13 -8.43 -15.03
C THR A 56 0.83 -9.65 -14.17
N LYS A 57 1.59 -9.88 -13.09
CA LYS A 57 1.42 -11.05 -12.21
C LYS A 57 0.33 -10.88 -11.14
N TYR A 58 -0.14 -9.66 -10.92
CA TYR A 58 -1.18 -9.44 -9.92
C TYR A 58 -2.53 -9.90 -10.47
N GLN A 59 -2.91 -11.14 -10.16
CA GLN A 59 -4.23 -11.68 -10.47
C GLN A 59 -5.17 -11.39 -9.28
N PRO A 60 -6.17 -10.52 -9.43
CA PRO A 60 -7.15 -10.30 -8.39
C PRO A 60 -7.94 -11.60 -8.16
N ILE A 61 -7.99 -12.07 -6.91
CA ILE A 61 -8.64 -13.33 -6.56
C ILE A 61 -10.17 -13.12 -6.62
N PRO A 62 -10.90 -13.78 -7.53
CA PRO A 62 -12.33 -13.54 -7.73
C PRO A 62 -13.19 -13.93 -6.52
N GLU A 63 -12.77 -14.96 -5.76
CA GLU A 63 -13.47 -15.44 -4.56
C GLU A 63 -13.54 -14.38 -3.45
N LEU A 64 -12.45 -13.63 -3.26
CA LEU A 64 -12.39 -12.55 -2.27
C LEU A 64 -13.24 -11.34 -2.68
N GLN A 65 -13.48 -11.14 -3.99
CA GLN A 65 -14.38 -10.10 -4.47
C GLN A 65 -15.85 -10.45 -4.22
N ALA A 66 -16.23 -11.71 -4.45
CA ALA A 66 -17.58 -12.20 -4.18
C ALA A 66 -17.93 -12.09 -2.70
N LEU A 67 -17.04 -12.58 -1.82
CA LEU A 67 -17.20 -12.46 -0.37
C LEU A 67 -17.34 -11.00 0.11
N ARG A 68 -16.57 -10.07 -0.47
CA ARG A 68 -16.71 -8.64 -0.13
C ARG A 68 -18.05 -8.08 -0.57
N LYS A 69 -18.57 -8.46 -1.74
CA LYS A 69 -19.88 -8.01 -2.23
C LYS A 69 -21.00 -8.53 -1.33
N GLU A 70 -20.90 -9.77 -0.87
CA GLU A 70 -21.82 -10.38 0.08
C GLU A 70 -21.78 -9.71 1.47
N ILE A 71 -20.59 -9.51 2.03
CA ILE A 71 -20.40 -8.83 3.32
C ILE A 71 -20.78 -7.34 3.26
N GLY A 72 -20.45 -6.66 2.15
CA GLY A 72 -20.81 -5.27 1.91
C GLY A 72 -22.31 -5.07 1.73
N SER A 73 -23.00 -6.05 1.14
CA SER A 73 -24.46 -6.10 1.08
C SER A 73 -25.10 -6.39 2.44
N TYR A 74 -24.38 -7.03 3.37
CA TYR A 74 -24.84 -7.31 4.74
C TYR A 74 -24.69 -6.10 5.69
N LYS A 75 -23.80 -5.15 5.38
CA LYS A 75 -23.58 -3.91 6.17
C LYS A 75 -24.49 -2.73 5.74
N ALA A 76 -25.47 -2.95 4.87
CA ALA A 76 -26.46 -1.95 4.44
C ALA A 76 -27.68 -1.93 5.37
#